data_AF-A0A8J8DF84-F1
#
_entry.id   AF-A0A8J8DF84-F1
#
_cell.length_a   1.000
_cell.length_b   1.000
_cell.length_c   1.000
_cell.angle_alpha   90.00
_cell.angle_beta   90.00
_cell.angle_gamma   90.00
#
_symmetry.space_group_name_H-M   'P 1'
#
loop_
_entity.id
_entity.type
_entity.pdbx_description
1 polymer ?
#
loop_
_entity_poly.entity_id
_entity_poly.type
_entity_poly.pdbx_seq_one_letter_code
_entity_poly.pdbx_strand_id
1 'polypeptide(L)'
;MKELFKRVKEEFGVEIRNENDMTNAWKLVEMLKEKGWVVYIITARGREQVDAWHPNYGSLYAQFGEIPYFTSVVEGICVTALRVGELEANGTL
;
A
#
# COMPACT_ATOMS: atom_id res chain seq x y z
N MET A 1 2.33 -8.98 10.19
CA MET A 1 3.37 -7.91 10.19
C MET A 1 4.76 -8.38 9.78
N LYS A 2 5.43 -9.32 10.46
CA LYS A 2 6.80 -9.75 10.03
C LYS A 2 6.87 -10.28 8.60
N GLU A 3 5.92 -11.12 8.21
CA GLU A 3 5.85 -11.66 6.84
C GLU A 3 5.57 -10.57 5.81
N LEU A 4 4.69 -9.61 6.15
CA LEU A 4 4.39 -8.45 5.30
C LEU A 4 5.65 -7.63 5.01
N PHE A 5 6.45 -7.31 6.03
CA PHE A 5 7.69 -6.54 5.88
C PHE A 5 8.75 -7.29 5.08
N LYS A 6 8.81 -8.62 5.25
CA LYS A 6 9.68 -9.46 4.44
C LYS A 6 9.31 -9.36 2.95
N ARG A 7 8.03 -9.52 2.61
CA ARG A 7 7.54 -9.38 1.23
C ARG A 7 7.82 -8.00 0.65
N VAL A 8 7.61 -6.93 1.43
CA VAL A 8 7.94 -5.56 1.01
C VAL A 8 9.43 -5.42 0.68
N LYS A 9 10.30 -6.02 1.49
CA LYS A 9 11.74 -5.99 1.23
C LYS A 9 12.12 -6.76 -0.03
N GLU A 10 11.51 -7.93 -0.26
CA GLU A 10 11.74 -8.74 -1.45
C GLU A 10 11.27 -8.05 -2.74
N GLU A 11 10.09 -7.42 -2.70
CA GLU A 11 9.48 -6.80 -3.88
C GLU A 11 10.05 -5.41 -4.19
N PHE A 12 10.28 -4.58 -3.18
CA PHE A 12 10.62 -3.16 -3.35
C PHE A 12 12.03 -2.81 -2.88
N GLY A 13 12.75 -3.74 -2.26
CA GLY A 13 14.06 -3.45 -1.63
C GLY A 13 13.97 -2.53 -0.40
N VAL A 14 12.77 -2.25 0.10
CA VAL A 14 12.54 -1.35 1.25
C VAL A 14 12.42 -2.18 2.53
N GLU A 15 13.25 -1.87 3.53
CA GLU A 15 13.23 -2.53 4.83
C GLU A 15 12.38 -1.75 5.84
N ILE A 16 11.21 -2.31 6.21
CA ILE A 16 10.35 -1.79 7.27
C ILE A 16 10.77 -2.41 8.60
N ARG A 17 11.26 -1.60 9.53
CA ARG A 17 11.85 -2.10 10.79
C ARG A 17 10.81 -2.53 11.82
N ASN A 18 9.69 -1.83 11.87
CA ASN A 18 8.59 -2.07 12.79
C ASN A 18 7.32 -1.33 12.33
N GLU A 19 6.22 -1.52 13.07
CA GLU A 19 4.89 -0.95 12.77
C GLU A 19 4.82 0.58 12.86
N ASN A 20 5.85 1.24 13.41
CA ASN A 20 5.96 2.70 13.51
C ASN A 20 6.99 3.29 12.53
N ASP A 21 7.60 2.48 11.66
CA ASP A 21 8.62 2.93 10.70
C ASP A 21 7.99 3.62 9.49
N MET A 22 7.35 4.76 9.76
CA MET A 22 6.67 5.55 8.74
C MET A 22 7.66 6.12 7.70
N THR A 23 8.92 6.37 8.09
CA THR A 23 9.93 6.89 7.16
C THR A 23 10.20 5.91 6.01
N ASN A 24 10.38 4.62 6.32
CA ASN A 24 10.57 3.63 5.26
C ASN A 24 9.24 3.27 4.58
N ALA A 25 8.11 3.26 5.29
CA ALA A 25 6.81 3.07 4.66
C ALA A 25 6.52 4.17 3.63
N TRP A 26 6.83 5.43 3.93
CA TRP A 26 6.60 6.55 3.02
C TRP A 26 7.38 6.44 1.71
N LYS A 27 8.54 5.77 1.70
CA LYS A 27 9.27 5.49 0.45
C LYS A 27 8.42 4.69 -0.53
N LEU A 28 7.58 3.78 -0.04
CA LEU A 28 6.65 3.04 -0.91
C LEU A 28 5.62 3.98 -1.53
N VAL A 29 5.08 4.93 -0.76
CA VAL A 29 4.15 5.94 -1.26
C VAL A 29 4.80 6.79 -2.36
N GLU A 30 6.05 7.21 -2.16
CA GLU A 30 6.81 7.95 -3.17
C GLU A 30 7.06 7.13 -4.44
N MET A 31 7.42 5.84 -4.31
CA MET A 31 7.58 4.93 -5.45
C MET A 31 6.28 4.73 -6.23
N LEU A 32 5.15 4.57 -5.53
CA LEU A 32 3.83 4.47 -6.15
C LEU A 32 3.48 5.76 -6.91
N LYS A 33 3.76 6.93 -6.31
CA LYS A 33 3.56 8.24 -6.95
C LYS A 33 4.40 8.39 -8.21
N GLU A 34 5.67 7.97 -8.19
CA GLU A 34 6.55 7.99 -9.36
C GLU A 34 6.01 7.11 -10.51
N LYS A 35 5.29 6.04 -10.17
CA LYS A 35 4.57 5.17 -11.12
C LYS A 35 3.21 5.72 -11.57
N GLY A 36 2.81 6.90 -11.12
CA GLY A 36 1.54 7.55 -11.50
C GLY A 36 0.35 7.22 -10.60
N TRP A 37 0.55 6.49 -9.50
CA TRP A 37 -0.50 6.19 -8.54
C TRP A 37 -0.77 7.39 -7.62
N VAL A 38 -2.04 7.61 -7.33
CA VAL A 38 -2.50 8.49 -6.26
C VAL A 38 -2.79 7.64 -5.04
N VAL A 39 -2.14 7.92 -3.92
CA VAL A 39 -2.35 7.19 -2.65
C VAL A 39 -3.19 8.05 -1.70
N TYR A 40 -4.28 7.49 -1.20
CA TYR A 40 -5.15 8.12 -0.21
C TYR A 40 -4.93 7.48 1.14
N ILE A 41 -4.62 8.30 2.15
CA ILE A 41 -4.48 7.84 3.55
C ILE A 41 -5.50 8.60 4.38
N ILE A 42 -6.42 7.88 5.01
CA ILE A 42 -7.45 8.45 5.89
C ILE A 42 -7.24 7.87 7.27
N THR A 43 -6.97 8.76 8.23
CA THR A 43 -6.78 8.39 9.64
C THR A 43 -7.93 8.95 10.47
N ALA A 44 -8.51 8.10 11.32
CA ALA A 44 -9.58 8.46 12.24
C ALA A 44 -9.48 7.57 13.49
N ARG A 45 -10.08 8.01 14.61
CA ARG A 45 -10.04 7.25 15.86
C ARG A 45 -10.62 5.84 15.65
N GLY A 46 -9.76 4.81 15.70
CA GLY A 46 -10.13 3.40 15.52
C GLY A 46 -10.34 2.97 14.07
N ARG A 47 -9.89 3.77 13.09
CA ARG A 47 -10.04 3.48 11.67
C ARG A 47 -8.86 4.07 10.89
N GLU A 48 -8.03 3.21 10.33
CA GLU A 48 -7.02 3.59 9.34
C GLU A 48 -7.44 3.05 7.97
N GLN A 49 -7.29 3.87 6.93
CA GLN A 49 -7.50 3.45 5.56
C GLN A 49 -6.38 3.91 4.66
N VAL A 50 -5.97 3.01 3.77
CA VAL A 50 -4.99 3.29 2.73
C VAL A 50 -5.51 2.72 1.41
N ASP A 51 -5.78 3.59 0.44
CA ASP A 51 -6.21 3.19 -0.91
C ASP A 51 -5.23 3.77 -1.93
N ALA A 52 -5.22 3.21 -3.14
CA ALA A 52 -4.50 3.75 -4.28
C ALA A 52 -5.38 3.81 -5.52
N TRP A 53 -5.17 4.81 -6.37
CA TRP A 53 -5.89 4.99 -7.62
C TRP A 53 -4.93 5.28 -8.77
N HIS A 54 -5.21 4.75 -9.95
CA HIS A 54 -4.43 5.01 -11.15
C HIS A 54 -5.35 5.14 -12.38
N PRO A 55 -5.07 6.04 -13.35
CA PRO A 55 -5.93 6.25 -14.52
C PRO A 55 -6.17 4.98 -15.34
N ASN A 56 -5.19 4.07 -15.41
CA ASN A 56 -5.32 2.81 -16.15
C ASN A 56 -6.04 1.69 -15.39
N TYR A 57 -6.19 1.80 -14.07
CA TYR A 57 -6.66 0.70 -13.21
C TYR A 57 -7.88 1.06 -12.34
N GLY A 58 -8.19 2.35 -12.15
CA GLY A 58 -9.20 2.80 -11.21
C GLY A 58 -8.71 2.74 -9.76
N SER A 59 -9.65 2.69 -8.80
CA SER A 59 -9.32 2.54 -7.37
C SER A 59 -9.05 1.07 -7.06
N LEU A 60 -7.93 0.84 -6.36
CA LEU A 60 -7.36 -0.47 -6.11
C LEU A 60 -8.33 -1.40 -5.39
N TYR A 61 -9.07 -0.88 -4.42
CA TYR A 61 -10.00 -1.69 -3.61
C TYR A 61 -11.46 -1.56 -4.07
N ALA A 62 -11.86 -0.43 -4.66
CA ALA A 62 -13.24 -0.23 -5.12
C ALA A 62 -13.64 -1.22 -6.22
N GLN A 63 -12.69 -1.65 -7.06
CA GLN A 63 -12.91 -2.68 -8.08
C GLN A 63 -13.32 -4.05 -7.49
N PHE A 64 -13.11 -4.29 -6.19
CA PHE A 64 -13.50 -5.52 -5.49
C PHE A 64 -14.66 -5.32 -4.50
N GLY A 65 -15.22 -4.11 -4.40
CA GLY A 65 -16.20 -3.78 -3.37
C GLY A 65 -15.62 -3.84 -1.94
N GLU A 66 -14.30 -3.79 -1.80
CA GLU A 66 -13.61 -3.80 -0.51
C GLU A 66 -13.43 -2.37 0.02
N ILE A 67 -13.47 -2.24 1.33
CA ILE A 67 -13.09 -1.00 2.01
C ILE A 67 -11.75 -1.27 2.71
N PRO A 68 -10.67 -0.55 2.37
CA PRO A 68 -9.32 -0.89 2.82
C PRO A 68 -9.07 -0.42 4.24
N TYR A 69 -9.63 -1.14 5.21
CA TYR A 69 -9.41 -0.92 6.63
C TYR A 69 -8.15 -1.65 7.12
N PHE A 70 -7.32 -0.94 7.88
CA PHE A 70 -6.09 -1.49 8.44
C PHE A 70 -5.97 -1.20 9.93
N THR A 71 -5.14 -2.00 10.61
CA THR A 71 -4.82 -1.83 12.03
C THR A 71 -3.86 -0.64 12.23
N SER A 72 -3.06 -0.32 11.22
CA SER A 72 -2.16 0.84 11.20
C SER A 72 -1.97 1.38 9.79
N VAL A 73 -1.56 2.65 9.67
CA VAL A 73 -1.19 3.25 8.38
C VAL A 73 0.01 2.54 7.75
N VAL A 74 1.01 2.14 8.53
CA VAL A 74 2.19 1.42 8.00
C VAL A 74 1.79 0.09 7.39
N GLU A 75 0.91 -0.67 8.05
CA GLU A 75 0.32 -1.89 7.48
C GLU A 75 -0.39 -1.57 6.16
N GLY A 76 -1.26 -0.57 6.17
CA GLY A 76 -2.03 -0.19 4.99
C GLY A 76 -1.16 0.21 3.80
N ILE A 77 -0.11 0.99 4.01
CA ILE A 77 0.85 1.36 2.96
C ILE A 77 1.54 0.11 2.39
N CYS A 78 2.04 -0.78 3.26
CA CYS A 78 2.75 -1.99 2.83
C CYS A 78 1.84 -2.92 2.01
N VAL A 79 0.62 -3.17 2.48
CA VAL A 79 -0.34 -4.04 1.78
C VAL A 79 -0.77 -3.41 0.45
N THR A 80 -1.07 -2.11 0.45
CA THR A 80 -1.47 -1.38 -0.76
C THR A 80 -0.36 -1.42 -1.81
N ALA A 81 0.90 -1.18 -1.41
CA ALA A 81 2.03 -1.24 -2.32
C ALA A 81 2.20 -2.63 -2.95
N LEU A 82 2.12 -3.70 -2.16
CA LEU A 82 2.21 -5.06 -2.68
C LEU A 82 1.07 -5.39 -3.66
N ARG A 83 -0.17 -5.02 -3.33
CA ARG A 83 -1.31 -5.21 -4.24
C ARG A 83 -1.16 -4.41 -5.54
N VAL A 84 -0.62 -3.19 -5.48
CA VAL A 84 -0.28 -2.46 -6.71
C VAL A 84 0.77 -3.22 -7.54
N GLY A 85 1.83 -3.72 -6.91
CA GLY A 85 2.85 -4.52 -7.59
C GLY A 85 2.28 -5.76 -8.28
N GLU A 86 1.43 -6.50 -7.57
CA GLU A 86 0.72 -7.67 -8.10
C GLU A 86 -0.17 -7.30 -9.30
N LEU A 87 -0.91 -6.19 -9.21
CA LEU A 87 -1.77 -5.71 -10.30
C LEU A 87 -0.96 -5.28 -11.53
N GLU A 88 0.14 -4.55 -11.33
CA GLU A 88 1.02 -4.10 -12.42
C GLU A 88 1.68 -5.30 -13.12
N ALA A 89 2.10 -6.32 -12.37
CA ALA A 89 2.76 -7.50 -12.91
C ALA A 89 1.80 -8.39 -13.73
N ASN A 90 0.57 -8.56 -13.26
CA ASN A 90 -0.36 -9.55 -13.82
C ASN A 90 -1.48 -8.93 -14.67
N GLY A 91 -1.67 -7.60 -14.61
CA GLY A 91 -2.82 -6.90 -15.20
C GLY A 91 -4.15 -7.14 -14.46
N THR A 92 -4.14 -7.99 -13.42
CA THR A 92 -5.26 -8.29 -12.51
C THR A 92 -4.68 -8.56 -11.12
N LEU A 93 -5.48 -8.36 -10.07
CA LEU A 93 -5.22 -8.94 -8.75
C LEU A 93 -5.82 -10.34 -8.65
#